data_AF-A0A0D2ALA5-F1
#
_entry.id   AF-A0A0D2ALA5-F1
#
_cell.length_a   1.000
_cell.length_b   1.000
_cell.length_c   1.000
_cell.angle_alpha   90.00
_cell.angle_beta   90.00
_cell.angle_gamma   90.00
#
_symmetry.space_group_name_H-M   'P 1'
#
loop_
_entity.id
_entity.type
_entity.pdbx_description
1 polymer ?
#
loop_
_entity_poly.entity_id
_entity_poly.type
_entity_poly.pdbx_seq_one_letter_code
_entity_poly.pdbx_strand_id
1 'polypeptide(L)'
;MAPRHSYKARRRSVKGNHAKSAPKNEDLLISHPRHLQSSITATVQDPLPSPQALIPRPVTRAQTRKLIAEAKSPQEPLRRDSSSPTIPARASGEHIDSSHIRKDLEPNYPPDGHSNKQLRQYVPGLKLSRENLKKLQRQLHSASSEMSPVPATRGGKRGGKRGARLTRATLTQSELPRDSATETTTSISPARYRQETLANVKIFVKNMVPPQDIRSQVDAIFNRGISKERRNEISKIAKRMSKHFEAVATSNRREDDYIEVVVSALMALDEEIVFDFVRKADLNSSLIPKLPQLSSNNEADHISDRPTERQRANTDTKEPSDASQSDVLTSESEPYSGVKTPRPDCTIGFKVSTISDVLSNHGICTSQVETLLTTLQCEHILYSDPTANFTFVRFPTLVVEGKAYGTGKTMYEAENQAAVAASCMINLFRQLDDVHDRYAPDSPCGRKTPVVFSIAIWGPMINLWVHYPLVEKNITSYRMSVLKTYNASVPGDLEIFLSMAEQFMSWSQEDILTGITGQLLAIAERAPFM
;
A
#
# COMPACT_ATOMS: atom_id res chain seq x y z
N MET A 1 -10.01 11.14 60.15
CA MET A 1 -8.65 11.71 60.08
C MET A 1 -8.08 11.39 58.71
N ALA A 2 -7.78 12.41 57.90
CA ALA A 2 -7.31 12.28 56.52
C ALA A 2 -5.80 12.58 56.44
N PRO A 3 -5.02 11.92 55.55
CA PRO A 3 -3.61 12.25 55.37
C PRO A 3 -3.40 13.32 54.28
N ARG A 4 -2.50 14.25 54.57
CA ARG A 4 -2.11 15.40 53.74
C ARG A 4 -1.06 14.99 52.68
N HIS A 5 -1.23 15.51 51.47
CA HIS A 5 -0.22 15.49 50.41
C HIS A 5 0.83 16.60 50.60
N SER A 6 2.12 16.24 50.44
CA SER A 6 3.25 17.18 50.42
C SER A 6 3.81 17.34 49.00
N TYR A 7 3.84 18.58 48.51
CA TYR A 7 4.52 18.98 47.27
C TYR A 7 6.03 19.20 47.52
N LYS A 8 6.89 18.72 46.60
CA LYS A 8 8.32 19.09 46.52
C LYS A 8 8.59 19.91 45.26
N ALA A 9 9.12 21.11 45.45
CA ALA A 9 9.62 22.01 44.41
C ALA A 9 11.08 21.68 44.03
N ARG A 10 11.44 21.80 42.74
CA ARG A 10 12.79 21.55 42.22
C ARG A 10 13.46 22.88 41.82
N ARG A 11 14.63 23.14 42.39
CA ARG A 11 15.49 24.33 42.16
C ARG A 11 16.21 24.25 40.80
N ARG A 12 16.39 25.41 40.17
CA ARG A 12 17.28 25.64 39.00
C ARG A 12 18.74 25.77 39.45
N SER A 13 19.67 25.29 38.62
CA SER A 13 21.11 25.50 38.76
C SER A 13 21.61 26.45 37.68
N VAL A 14 22.40 27.45 38.09
CA VAL A 14 23.12 28.44 37.28
C VAL A 14 24.59 28.05 37.20
N LYS A 15 25.20 28.15 36.02
CA LYS A 15 26.65 28.22 35.68
C LYS A 15 26.70 28.43 34.16
N GLY A 16 27.46 29.31 33.51
CA GLY A 16 28.60 30.17 33.84
C GLY A 16 29.51 30.12 32.61
N ASN A 17 29.67 31.23 31.85
CA ASN A 17 30.45 31.26 30.61
C ASN A 17 31.60 32.27 30.70
N HIS A 18 32.82 31.82 30.39
CA HIS A 18 34.02 32.62 30.16
C HIS A 18 34.59 32.34 28.75
N ALA A 19 34.72 33.43 27.98
CA ALA A 19 35.82 33.88 27.10
C ALA A 19 36.55 32.98 26.05
N LYS A 20 36.99 33.69 24.98
CA LYS A 20 38.04 33.42 23.96
C LYS A 20 37.55 32.68 22.69
N SER A 21 37.97 32.95 21.45
CA SER A 21 38.88 33.93 20.79
C SER A 21 38.78 33.71 19.26
N ALA A 22 39.07 34.73 18.45
CA ALA A 22 39.09 34.69 16.98
C ALA A 22 40.50 34.42 16.38
N PRO A 23 40.60 34.05 15.09
CA PRO A 23 41.64 34.57 14.18
C PRO A 23 41.03 35.00 12.82
N LYS A 24 41.31 36.21 12.29
CA LYS A 24 42.44 36.67 11.43
C LYS A 24 42.58 35.91 10.09
N ASN A 25 42.21 36.59 9.00
CA ASN A 25 42.56 36.28 7.60
C ASN A 25 43.66 37.24 7.13
N GLU A 26 44.63 36.72 6.38
CA GLU A 26 45.66 37.47 5.65
C GLU A 26 45.44 37.34 4.13
N ASP A 27 45.73 38.45 3.44
CA ASP A 27 45.71 38.65 1.99
C ASP A 27 46.86 37.95 1.27
N LEU A 28 46.64 37.49 0.03
CA LEU A 28 47.69 37.45 -1.01
C LEU A 28 47.11 37.67 -2.43
N LEU A 29 47.65 38.70 -3.09
CA LEU A 29 47.56 39.09 -4.50
C LEU A 29 48.43 38.21 -5.38
N ILE A 30 47.98 37.81 -6.59
CA ILE A 30 48.81 37.70 -7.84
C ILE A 30 47.94 37.98 -9.09
N SER A 31 48.55 38.64 -10.07
CA SER A 31 48.10 39.26 -11.33
C SER A 31 48.09 38.39 -12.60
N HIS A 32 47.10 38.62 -13.49
CA HIS A 32 47.04 38.77 -14.98
C HIS A 32 47.89 37.87 -15.94
N PRO A 33 47.49 37.58 -17.22
CA PRO A 33 46.88 38.51 -18.21
C PRO A 33 45.81 37.95 -19.20
N ARG A 34 45.36 38.87 -20.07
CA ARG A 34 44.27 38.84 -21.08
C ARG A 34 44.47 37.85 -22.24
N HIS A 35 43.35 37.35 -22.80
CA HIS A 35 43.17 37.28 -24.26
C HIS A 35 41.68 37.36 -24.66
N LEU A 36 41.41 38.17 -25.68
CA LEU A 36 40.12 38.40 -26.35
C LEU A 36 39.73 37.21 -27.24
N GLN A 37 38.43 36.84 -27.30
CA GLN A 37 37.69 36.63 -28.56
C GLN A 37 36.17 36.45 -28.37
N SER A 38 35.43 37.36 -29.01
CA SER A 38 34.11 37.26 -29.68
C SER A 38 32.99 36.34 -29.14
N SER A 39 32.00 36.99 -28.52
CA SER A 39 30.57 37.02 -28.86
C SER A 39 29.92 35.87 -29.66
N ILE A 40 29.14 35.03 -28.98
CA ILE A 40 27.86 34.50 -29.50
C ILE A 40 26.83 34.62 -28.38
N THR A 41 25.81 35.44 -28.62
CA THR A 41 24.71 35.72 -27.70
C THR A 41 23.66 34.61 -27.83
N ALA A 42 23.54 33.76 -26.81
CA ALA A 42 22.38 32.89 -26.62
C ALA A 42 21.77 33.20 -25.25
N THR A 43 20.52 33.66 -25.26
CA THR A 43 19.74 34.00 -24.07
C THR A 43 19.48 32.72 -23.26
N VAL A 44 20.27 32.51 -22.21
CA VAL A 44 20.05 31.47 -21.19
C VAL A 44 19.01 32.01 -20.21
N GLN A 45 17.86 31.34 -20.14
CA GLN A 45 16.91 31.53 -19.04
C GLN A 45 17.49 30.94 -17.75
N ASP A 46 17.47 31.72 -16.68
CA ASP A 46 17.87 31.31 -15.35
C ASP A 46 17.08 30.08 -14.87
N PRO A 47 17.74 29.03 -14.33
CA PRO A 47 17.05 27.92 -13.70
C PRO A 47 16.49 28.35 -12.33
N LEU A 48 15.21 28.05 -12.12
CA LEU A 48 14.51 28.14 -10.83
C LEU A 48 15.26 27.35 -9.74
N PRO A 49 15.39 27.89 -8.51
CA PRO A 49 16.03 27.17 -7.42
C PRO A 49 15.20 25.95 -7.00
N SER A 50 15.83 24.78 -7.01
CA SER A 50 15.26 23.54 -6.50
C SER A 50 15.00 23.60 -4.99
N PRO A 51 13.92 22.98 -4.47
CA PRO A 51 13.62 22.94 -3.05
C PRO A 51 14.65 22.09 -2.30
N GLN A 52 15.21 22.65 -1.22
CA GLN A 52 16.18 21.97 -0.36
C GLN A 52 15.54 20.75 0.32
N ALA A 53 16.10 19.58 0.06
CA ALA A 53 15.77 18.34 0.78
C ALA A 53 16.19 18.47 2.25
N LEU A 54 15.27 18.15 3.16
CA LEU A 54 15.53 18.06 4.60
C LEU A 54 16.41 16.83 4.87
N ILE A 55 17.69 17.06 5.15
CA ILE A 55 18.63 16.02 5.58
C ILE A 55 18.26 15.59 7.01
N PRO A 56 17.97 14.30 7.26
CA PRO A 56 17.75 13.80 8.62
C PRO A 56 19.07 13.82 9.40
N ARG A 57 19.02 14.37 10.63
CA ARG A 57 20.18 14.42 11.53
C ARG A 57 20.62 13.00 11.94
N PRO A 58 21.93 12.69 11.90
CA PRO A 58 22.43 11.41 12.36
C PRO A 58 22.30 11.30 13.89
N VAL A 59 21.71 10.18 14.34
CA VAL A 59 21.64 9.80 15.76
C VAL A 59 23.05 9.43 16.21
N THR A 60 23.53 10.06 17.28
CA THR A 60 24.89 9.84 17.78
C THR A 60 24.99 8.50 18.52
N ARG A 61 26.15 7.84 18.43
CA ARG A 61 26.50 6.56 19.08
C ARG A 61 26.23 6.50 20.60
N ALA A 62 26.10 7.66 21.25
CA ALA A 62 25.72 7.79 22.66
C ALA A 62 24.22 7.54 22.93
N GLN A 63 23.33 7.87 21.98
CA GLN A 63 21.88 7.63 22.09
C GLN A 63 21.53 6.13 21.91
N THR A 64 22.30 5.42 21.07
CA THR A 64 22.14 3.96 20.85
C THR A 64 22.54 3.14 22.08
N ARG A 65 23.57 3.56 22.82
CA ARG A 65 23.99 2.88 24.06
C ARG A 65 22.98 3.00 25.20
N LYS A 66 22.11 4.02 25.17
CA LYS A 66 21.07 4.21 26.20
C LYS A 66 19.86 3.30 26.01
N LEU A 67 19.57 2.87 24.77
CA LEU A 67 18.46 1.96 24.46
C LEU A 67 18.80 0.48 24.69
N ILE A 68 20.09 0.11 24.67
CA ILE A 68 20.54 -1.27 24.89
C ILE A 68 20.71 -1.59 26.38
N ALA A 69 20.86 -0.58 27.24
CA ALA A 69 21.13 -0.76 28.67
C ALA A 69 19.89 -1.10 29.53
N GLU A 70 18.68 -1.02 28.99
CA GLU A 70 17.43 -1.19 29.76
C GLU A 70 16.80 -2.59 29.63
N ALA A 71 17.45 -3.52 28.92
CA ALA A 71 16.95 -4.87 28.67
C ALA A 71 17.80 -5.97 29.31
N LYS A 72 18.13 -5.85 30.61
CA LYS A 72 18.65 -6.98 31.40
C LYS A 72 18.00 -7.04 32.78
N SER A 73 17.22 -8.09 33.00
CA SER A 73 16.80 -8.59 34.32
C SER A 73 17.39 -10.00 34.55
N PRO A 74 17.50 -10.43 35.82
CA PRO A 74 18.65 -11.19 36.31
C PRO A 74 18.55 -12.71 36.13
N GLN A 75 19.70 -13.35 35.90
CA GLN A 75 19.87 -14.81 35.92
C GLN A 75 19.91 -15.33 37.37
N GLU A 76 19.16 -16.39 37.63
CA GLU A 76 19.30 -17.27 38.79
C GLU A 76 20.37 -18.35 38.56
N PRO A 77 21.03 -18.85 39.62
CA PRO A 77 22.19 -19.74 39.51
C PRO A 77 21.80 -21.22 39.47
N LEU A 78 22.38 -21.96 38.51
CA LEU A 78 22.35 -23.42 38.42
C LEU A 78 23.12 -24.08 39.58
N ARG A 79 22.46 -25.02 40.27
CA ARG A 79 23.11 -26.05 41.09
C ARG A 79 23.52 -27.23 40.21
N ARG A 80 24.77 -27.67 40.38
CA ARG A 80 25.29 -28.98 39.97
C ARG A 80 24.79 -30.04 40.95
N ASP A 81 24.55 -31.27 40.47
CA ASP A 81 25.28 -32.46 40.89
C ASP A 81 24.85 -33.73 40.15
N SER A 82 25.86 -34.58 39.84
CA SER A 82 25.83 -36.05 39.69
C SER A 82 25.08 -36.65 38.48
N SER A 83 25.50 -37.72 37.80
CA SER A 83 26.67 -38.61 37.84
C SER A 83 26.55 -39.56 36.63
N SER A 84 27.66 -39.88 35.96
CA SER A 84 27.73 -40.89 34.88
C SER A 84 27.57 -42.34 35.41
N PRO A 85 27.29 -43.31 34.52
CA PRO A 85 28.36 -44.27 34.17
C PRO A 85 28.41 -44.73 32.69
N THR A 86 29.60 -44.61 32.10
CA THR A 86 30.47 -45.66 31.53
C THR A 86 29.91 -46.89 30.77
N ILE A 87 30.06 -46.88 29.42
CA ILE A 87 30.67 -47.89 28.47
C ILE A 87 29.95 -49.28 28.31
N PRO A 88 30.02 -50.03 27.15
CA PRO A 88 30.90 -49.93 25.97
C PRO A 88 30.28 -50.02 24.56
N ALA A 89 31.15 -49.68 23.61
CA ALA A 89 31.10 -49.94 22.18
C ALA A 89 31.15 -51.43 21.79
N ARG A 90 30.57 -51.78 20.64
CA ARG A 90 30.95 -52.95 19.84
C ARG A 90 30.91 -52.62 18.35
N ALA A 91 32.00 -52.94 17.68
CA ALA A 91 32.24 -52.81 16.25
C ALA A 91 31.75 -54.03 15.46
N SER A 92 31.95 -53.98 14.14
CA SER A 92 31.68 -54.98 13.07
C SER A 92 30.20 -55.09 12.67
N GLY A 93 29.79 -54.97 11.41
CA GLY A 93 30.50 -55.18 10.14
C GLY A 93 30.03 -56.49 9.56
N GLU A 94 29.02 -56.48 8.68
CA GLU A 94 28.70 -57.63 7.83
C GLU A 94 27.97 -57.20 6.55
N HIS A 95 28.57 -57.64 5.45
CA HIS A 95 28.13 -57.59 4.07
C HIS A 95 27.16 -58.76 3.85
N ILE A 96 25.92 -58.52 3.42
CA ILE A 96 25.14 -59.53 2.68
C ILE A 96 24.36 -58.85 1.55
N ASP A 97 24.75 -59.25 0.35
CA ASP A 97 24.05 -59.09 -0.92
C ASP A 97 22.91 -60.12 -0.98
N SER A 98 21.68 -59.71 -1.34
CA SER A 98 20.65 -60.64 -1.80
C SER A 98 19.49 -59.91 -2.49
N SER A 99 19.44 -60.18 -3.79
CA SER A 99 18.39 -59.95 -4.76
C SER A 99 17.02 -60.53 -4.39
N HIS A 100 15.99 -59.97 -5.04
CA HIS A 100 14.66 -60.54 -5.30
C HIS A 100 13.74 -60.78 -4.10
N ILE A 101 12.61 -60.04 -4.08
CA ILE A 101 11.24 -60.60 -4.18
C ILE A 101 10.26 -59.42 -4.38
N ARG A 102 9.66 -59.38 -5.58
CA ARG A 102 8.34 -58.78 -5.82
C ARG A 102 7.31 -59.76 -5.26
N LYS A 103 6.38 -59.30 -4.43
CA LYS A 103 4.93 -59.62 -4.49
C LYS A 103 4.18 -58.99 -3.32
N ASP A 104 3.10 -58.31 -3.69
CA ASP A 104 1.80 -58.28 -3.02
C ASP A 104 1.74 -57.79 -1.57
N LEU A 105 1.51 -56.48 -1.42
CA LEU A 105 0.80 -55.91 -0.26
C LEU A 105 -0.25 -54.91 -0.76
N GLU A 106 -1.42 -55.45 -1.08
CA GLU A 106 -2.68 -54.71 -0.99
C GLU A 106 -2.96 -54.39 0.49
N PRO A 107 -3.27 -53.13 0.85
CA PRO A 107 -3.98 -52.84 2.08
C PRO A 107 -5.49 -52.85 1.80
N ASN A 108 -6.14 -53.90 2.28
CA ASN A 108 -7.58 -53.95 2.52
C ASN A 108 -8.03 -52.72 3.32
N TYR A 109 -8.70 -51.78 2.65
CA TYR A 109 -9.51 -50.75 3.32
C TYR A 109 -10.96 -51.24 3.42
N PRO A 110 -11.57 -51.25 4.62
CA PRO A 110 -13.00 -51.49 4.77
C PRO A 110 -13.80 -50.27 4.24
N PRO A 111 -15.03 -50.48 3.74
CA PRO A 111 -15.84 -49.39 3.21
C PRO A 111 -16.53 -48.65 4.36
N ASP A 112 -15.89 -47.61 4.90
CA ASP A 112 -16.56 -46.69 5.81
C ASP A 112 -17.43 -45.71 5.00
N GLY A 113 -18.66 -46.15 4.77
CA GLY A 113 -19.79 -45.29 4.46
C GLY A 113 -20.13 -44.40 5.64
N HIS A 114 -19.47 -43.25 5.77
CA HIS A 114 -19.95 -42.15 6.59
C HIS A 114 -19.97 -40.85 5.81
N SER A 115 -21.17 -40.51 5.35
CA SER A 115 -21.54 -39.17 4.91
C SER A 115 -21.16 -38.15 5.98
N ASN A 116 -20.20 -37.27 5.69
CA ASN A 116 -19.95 -36.06 6.47
C ASN A 116 -21.12 -35.08 6.25
N LYS A 117 -22.25 -35.35 6.92
CA LYS A 117 -23.22 -34.31 7.26
C LYS A 117 -22.53 -33.39 8.25
N GLN A 118 -22.16 -32.19 7.80
CA GLN A 118 -21.84 -31.09 8.70
C GLN A 118 -22.96 -30.98 9.73
N LEU A 119 -22.69 -31.36 10.98
CA LEU A 119 -23.47 -30.91 12.11
C LEU A 119 -23.30 -29.39 12.16
N ARG A 120 -24.27 -28.68 11.58
CA ARG A 120 -24.57 -27.31 12.01
C ARG A 120 -24.83 -27.41 13.51
N GLN A 121 -23.92 -26.85 14.30
CA GLN A 121 -24.26 -26.50 15.68
C GLN A 121 -25.49 -25.60 15.60
N TYR A 122 -26.61 -26.15 16.06
CA TYR A 122 -27.87 -25.44 16.18
C TYR A 122 -27.68 -24.40 17.28
N VAL A 123 -27.27 -23.19 16.90
CA VAL A 123 -27.40 -22.03 17.78
C VAL A 123 -28.90 -21.90 18.04
N PRO A 124 -29.38 -21.94 19.30
CA PRO A 124 -30.79 -21.74 19.59
C PRO A 124 -31.20 -20.42 18.96
N GLY A 125 -32.08 -20.49 17.95
CA GLY A 125 -32.64 -19.30 17.35
C GLY A 125 -33.25 -18.47 18.45
N LEU A 126 -32.60 -17.35 18.79
CA LEU A 126 -33.18 -16.31 19.61
C LEU A 126 -34.40 -15.80 18.84
N LYS A 127 -35.55 -16.44 19.08
CA LYS A 127 -36.83 -15.96 18.61
C LYS A 127 -37.04 -14.61 19.28
N LEU A 128 -36.78 -13.54 18.54
CA LEU A 128 -37.20 -12.20 18.93
C LEU A 128 -38.71 -12.28 19.13
N SER A 129 -39.16 -12.22 20.38
CA SER A 129 -40.57 -12.21 20.69
C SER A 129 -41.22 -10.99 20.04
N ARG A 130 -42.52 -11.10 19.77
CA ARG A 130 -43.31 -9.98 19.24
C ARG A 130 -43.24 -8.77 20.19
N GLU A 131 -43.10 -8.99 21.49
CA GLU A 131 -42.82 -7.92 22.47
C GLU A 131 -41.47 -7.24 22.23
N ASN A 132 -40.40 -8.00 22.01
CA ASN A 132 -39.06 -7.43 21.78
C ASN A 132 -39.03 -6.59 20.49
N LEU A 133 -39.72 -7.05 19.43
CA LEU A 133 -39.85 -6.30 18.19
C LEU A 133 -40.64 -4.99 18.41
N LYS A 134 -41.75 -5.04 19.15
CA LYS A 134 -42.52 -3.84 19.51
C LYS A 134 -41.71 -2.88 20.40
N LYS A 135 -40.87 -3.39 21.29
CA LYS A 135 -40.03 -2.57 22.17
C LYS A 135 -38.93 -1.85 21.38
N LEU A 136 -38.29 -2.55 20.45
CA LEU A 136 -37.31 -1.96 19.53
C LEU A 136 -37.96 -0.89 18.63
N GLN A 137 -39.15 -1.17 18.09
CA GLN A 137 -39.90 -0.24 17.26
C GLN A 137 -40.33 1.01 18.04
N ARG A 138 -40.75 0.86 19.31
CA ARG A 138 -41.03 2.01 20.19
C ARG A 138 -39.77 2.84 20.41
N GLN A 139 -38.62 2.23 20.70
CA GLN A 139 -37.36 2.95 20.93
C GLN A 139 -36.91 3.75 19.70
N LEU A 140 -37.06 3.19 18.50
CA LEU A 140 -36.78 3.88 17.24
C LEU A 140 -37.70 5.09 17.01
N HIS A 141 -38.98 4.98 17.35
CA HIS A 141 -39.92 6.10 17.23
C HIS A 141 -39.77 7.14 18.36
N SER A 142 -39.33 6.74 19.55
CA SER A 142 -39.02 7.65 20.67
C SER A 142 -37.84 8.57 20.37
N ALA A 143 -36.78 8.04 19.73
CA ALA A 143 -35.58 8.80 19.40
C ALA A 143 -35.81 9.88 18.32
N SER A 144 -36.89 9.79 17.54
CA SER A 144 -37.20 10.76 16.48
C SER A 144 -37.98 11.99 16.96
N SER A 145 -38.43 12.03 18.21
CA SER A 145 -39.26 13.12 18.74
C SER A 145 -38.50 14.16 19.56
N GLU A 146 -37.22 13.95 19.89
CA GLU A 146 -36.44 14.85 20.76
C GLU A 146 -35.54 15.86 20.02
N MET A 147 -35.56 15.90 18.69
CA MET A 147 -34.88 16.95 17.92
C MET A 147 -35.87 17.82 17.16
N SER A 148 -36.58 18.68 17.89
CA SER A 148 -37.18 19.89 17.32
C SER A 148 -36.36 21.12 17.75
N PRO A 149 -36.07 22.06 16.83
CA PRO A 149 -35.24 23.22 17.14
C PRO A 149 -36.00 24.21 18.03
N VAL A 150 -35.37 24.62 19.13
CA VAL A 150 -35.87 25.67 20.02
C VAL A 150 -35.81 27.02 19.28
N PRO A 151 -36.92 27.80 19.23
CA PRO A 151 -36.90 29.13 18.64
C PRO A 151 -36.21 30.14 19.57
N ALA A 152 -35.29 30.92 19.00
CA ALA A 152 -34.57 31.98 19.68
C ALA A 152 -35.53 33.04 20.23
N THR A 153 -35.68 33.09 21.55
CA THR A 153 -36.46 34.11 22.24
C THR A 153 -35.61 35.35 22.49
N ARG A 154 -36.17 36.48 22.05
CA ARG A 154 -35.66 37.84 22.13
C ARG A 154 -35.96 38.40 23.53
N GLY A 155 -34.98 39.06 24.15
CA GLY A 155 -35.20 40.15 25.12
C GLY A 155 -34.71 39.94 26.55
N GLY A 156 -33.92 40.90 27.05
CA GLY A 156 -33.63 41.00 28.50
C GLY A 156 -32.52 41.97 28.89
N LYS A 157 -32.85 43.27 29.03
CA LYS A 157 -32.03 44.37 29.56
C LYS A 157 -31.53 44.12 31.00
N ARG A 158 -30.29 44.55 31.29
CA ARG A 158 -29.74 45.19 32.52
C ARG A 158 -28.22 45.30 32.29
N GLY A 159 -27.51 46.43 32.34
CA GLY A 159 -27.61 47.65 33.14
C GLY A 159 -26.29 47.78 33.91
N GLY A 160 -25.37 48.69 33.54
CA GLY A 160 -24.07 48.77 34.23
C GLY A 160 -23.02 49.75 33.67
N LYS A 161 -23.26 51.05 33.89
CA LYS A 161 -22.34 52.19 34.10
C LYS A 161 -20.83 52.13 33.71
N ARG A 162 -20.47 53.21 33.00
CA ARG A 162 -19.28 54.11 33.13
C ARG A 162 -17.95 53.67 32.51
N GLY A 163 -17.52 54.48 31.53
CA GLY A 163 -16.13 54.56 31.05
C GLY A 163 -16.03 55.46 29.83
N ALA A 164 -15.91 56.77 30.06
CA ALA A 164 -15.73 57.77 29.02
C ALA A 164 -14.34 57.67 28.37
N ARG A 165 -14.26 57.71 27.04
CA ARG A 165 -13.26 58.54 26.33
C ARG A 165 -13.64 58.68 24.84
N LEU A 166 -13.83 59.93 24.42
CA LEU A 166 -13.88 60.35 23.03
C LEU A 166 -12.56 59.97 22.34
N THR A 167 -12.65 59.40 21.14
CA THR A 167 -11.74 59.76 20.05
C THR A 167 -12.45 59.53 18.72
N ARG A 168 -12.61 60.66 18.01
CA ARG A 168 -13.15 60.82 16.68
C ARG A 168 -12.11 60.31 15.68
N ALA A 169 -12.42 59.24 14.96
CA ALA A 169 -11.65 58.82 13.80
C ALA A 169 -12.63 58.53 12.66
N THR A 170 -12.54 59.36 11.64
CA THR A 170 -13.21 59.26 10.34
C THR A 170 -12.73 57.98 9.67
N LEU A 171 -13.60 56.98 9.52
CA LEU A 171 -13.29 55.73 8.83
C LEU A 171 -13.88 55.81 7.42
N THR A 172 -12.98 55.99 6.48
CA THR A 172 -13.17 55.87 5.03
C THR A 172 -13.81 54.51 4.71
N GLN A 173 -14.90 54.52 3.94
CA GLN A 173 -15.49 53.33 3.35
C GLN A 173 -14.46 52.66 2.42
N SER A 174 -13.87 51.57 2.88
CA SER A 174 -13.14 50.62 2.03
C SER A 174 -14.15 49.59 1.55
N GLU A 175 -14.29 49.49 0.24
CA GLU A 175 -15.04 48.45 -0.47
C GLU A 175 -14.59 47.07 0.03
N LEU A 176 -15.55 46.28 0.51
CA LEU A 176 -15.36 44.88 0.84
C LEU A 176 -15.40 44.05 -0.44
N PRO A 177 -14.44 43.13 -0.66
CA PRO A 177 -14.53 42.14 -1.74
C PRO A 177 -15.76 41.27 -1.55
N ARG A 178 -16.54 41.16 -2.62
CA ARG A 178 -17.69 40.27 -2.78
C ARG A 178 -17.27 38.84 -2.42
N ASP A 179 -17.91 38.26 -1.41
CA ASP A 179 -17.72 36.87 -1.00
C ASP A 179 -17.88 35.94 -2.21
N SER A 180 -16.78 35.33 -2.63
CA SER A 180 -16.76 34.25 -3.61
C SER A 180 -17.60 33.11 -3.06
N ALA A 181 -18.69 32.80 -3.78
CA ALA A 181 -19.57 31.68 -3.49
C ALA A 181 -18.73 30.42 -3.26
N THR A 182 -18.78 29.90 -2.04
CA THR A 182 -18.12 28.67 -1.66
C THR A 182 -18.83 27.56 -2.41
N GLU A 183 -18.28 27.14 -3.55
CA GLU A 183 -18.76 25.98 -4.30
C GLU A 183 -18.81 24.80 -3.34
N THR A 184 -20.03 24.48 -2.93
CA THR A 184 -20.31 23.37 -2.04
C THR A 184 -20.11 22.11 -2.87
N THR A 185 -18.87 21.67 -2.99
CA THR A 185 -18.53 20.40 -3.63
C THR A 185 -19.29 19.32 -2.88
N THR A 186 -20.33 18.79 -3.53
CA THR A 186 -21.16 17.74 -2.95
C THR A 186 -20.27 16.51 -2.77
N SER A 187 -19.91 16.23 -1.51
CA SER A 187 -19.08 15.08 -1.18
C SER A 187 -19.81 13.81 -1.61
N ILE A 188 -19.30 13.14 -2.65
CA ILE A 188 -19.81 11.85 -3.10
C ILE A 188 -19.62 10.85 -1.96
N SER A 189 -20.71 10.17 -1.56
CA SER A 189 -20.63 9.17 -0.50
C SER A 189 -19.71 8.00 -0.90
N PRO A 190 -19.03 7.32 0.04
CA PRO A 190 -18.15 6.20 -0.28
C PRO A 190 -18.84 5.06 -1.05
N ALA A 191 -20.13 4.82 -0.77
CA ALA A 191 -20.93 3.84 -1.49
C ALA A 191 -21.19 4.28 -2.95
N ARG A 192 -21.52 5.55 -3.17
CA ARG A 192 -21.72 6.11 -4.51
C ARG A 192 -20.41 6.11 -5.31
N TYR A 193 -19.29 6.47 -4.68
CA TYR A 193 -17.96 6.37 -5.30
C TYR A 193 -17.65 4.94 -5.77
N ARG A 194 -17.97 3.93 -4.95
CA ARG A 194 -17.81 2.52 -5.32
C ARG A 194 -18.72 2.12 -6.51
N GLN A 195 -19.98 2.53 -6.49
CA GLN A 195 -20.97 2.10 -7.48
C GLN A 195 -20.85 2.82 -8.83
N GLU A 196 -20.43 4.08 -8.82
CA GLU A 196 -20.31 4.89 -10.03
C GLU A 196 -18.85 4.94 -10.49
N THR A 197 -17.98 5.58 -9.70
CA THR A 197 -16.60 5.86 -10.11
C THR A 197 -15.76 4.59 -10.28
N LEU A 198 -15.75 3.69 -9.29
CA LEU A 198 -14.96 2.45 -9.39
C LEU A 198 -15.53 1.49 -10.45
N ALA A 199 -16.85 1.38 -10.54
CA ALA A 199 -17.49 0.51 -11.53
C ALA A 199 -17.23 0.97 -12.98
N ASN A 200 -17.12 2.29 -13.22
CA ASN A 200 -16.79 2.84 -14.54
C ASN A 200 -15.41 2.38 -15.03
N VAL A 201 -14.43 2.27 -14.13
CA VAL A 201 -13.10 1.71 -14.41
C VAL A 201 -13.00 0.20 -14.16
N LYS A 202 -14.14 -0.48 -14.05
CA LYS A 202 -14.25 -1.94 -13.88
C LYS A 202 -13.61 -2.50 -12.60
N ILE A 203 -13.50 -1.69 -11.54
CA ILE A 203 -13.09 -2.14 -10.21
C ILE A 203 -14.34 -2.48 -9.40
N PHE A 204 -14.42 -3.71 -8.88
CA PHE A 204 -15.58 -4.21 -8.16
C PHE A 204 -15.20 -4.81 -6.81
N VAL A 205 -15.71 -4.20 -5.74
CA VAL A 205 -15.63 -4.74 -4.38
C VAL A 205 -16.83 -5.63 -4.12
N LYS A 206 -16.62 -6.94 -3.98
CA LYS A 206 -17.68 -7.93 -3.81
C LYS A 206 -17.47 -8.75 -2.54
N ASN A 207 -18.52 -8.89 -1.74
CA ASN A 207 -18.58 -9.86 -0.65
C ASN A 207 -19.04 -11.22 -1.18
N MET A 208 -18.38 -11.72 -2.21
CA MET A 208 -18.70 -12.98 -2.88
C MET A 208 -17.48 -13.90 -2.88
N VAL A 209 -17.73 -15.21 -2.95
CA VAL A 209 -16.67 -16.20 -3.12
C VAL A 209 -16.00 -15.97 -4.48
N PRO A 210 -14.66 -15.97 -4.56
CA PRO A 210 -13.95 -15.90 -5.83
C PRO A 210 -14.35 -17.04 -6.79
N PRO A 211 -14.16 -16.87 -8.11
CA PRO A 211 -14.24 -17.96 -9.09
C PRO A 211 -13.39 -19.18 -8.68
N GLN A 212 -13.75 -20.37 -9.18
CA GLN A 212 -13.18 -21.62 -8.69
C GLN A 212 -11.66 -21.73 -8.91
N ASP A 213 -11.14 -21.20 -10.02
CA ASP A 213 -9.72 -21.13 -10.35
C ASP A 213 -8.97 -20.24 -9.35
N ILE A 214 -9.46 -19.02 -9.10
CA ILE A 214 -8.89 -18.10 -8.12
C ILE A 214 -8.99 -18.68 -6.71
N ARG A 215 -10.12 -19.30 -6.37
CA ARG A 215 -10.30 -19.97 -5.09
C ARG A 215 -9.29 -21.10 -4.91
N SER A 216 -9.05 -21.91 -5.94
CA SER A 216 -8.08 -23.01 -5.88
C SER A 216 -6.65 -22.48 -5.67
N GLN A 217 -6.31 -21.36 -6.32
CA GLN A 217 -5.03 -20.67 -6.11
C GLN A 217 -4.91 -20.13 -4.68
N VAL A 218 -5.95 -19.47 -4.17
CA VAL A 218 -6.02 -18.97 -2.80
C VAL A 218 -5.92 -20.09 -1.77
N ASP A 219 -6.64 -21.20 -1.99
CA ASP A 219 -6.60 -22.37 -1.12
C ASP A 219 -5.19 -23.00 -1.14
N ALA A 220 -4.52 -23.06 -2.30
CA ALA A 220 -3.14 -23.52 -2.39
C ALA A 220 -2.15 -22.65 -1.60
N ILE A 221 -2.38 -21.33 -1.56
CA ILE A 221 -1.59 -20.39 -0.74
C ILE A 221 -1.80 -20.67 0.74
N PHE A 222 -3.05 -20.75 1.21
CA PHE A 222 -3.38 -20.88 2.63
C PHE A 222 -3.33 -22.31 3.18
N ASN A 223 -3.11 -23.31 2.33
CA ASN A 223 -2.86 -24.69 2.75
C ASN A 223 -1.37 -25.01 2.97
N ARG A 224 -0.48 -24.03 2.79
CA ARG A 224 0.95 -24.19 3.09
C ARG A 224 1.18 -24.55 4.55
N GLY A 225 2.04 -25.55 4.77
CA GLY A 225 2.38 -26.01 6.11
C GLY A 225 3.19 -24.96 6.88
N ILE A 226 2.76 -24.63 8.10
CA ILE A 226 3.56 -23.84 9.04
C ILE A 226 4.19 -24.81 10.04
N SER A 227 5.51 -24.76 10.18
CA SER A 227 6.25 -25.57 11.15
C SER A 227 5.77 -25.30 12.58
N LYS A 228 6.02 -26.23 13.50
CA LYS A 228 5.58 -26.08 14.89
C LYS A 228 6.32 -24.91 15.57
N GLU A 229 7.61 -24.78 15.28
CA GLU A 229 8.50 -23.73 15.75
C GLU A 229 7.97 -22.37 15.30
N ARG A 230 7.70 -22.24 14.00
CA ARG A 230 7.16 -21.00 13.41
C ARG A 230 5.79 -20.64 13.96
N ARG A 231 4.91 -21.62 14.17
CA ARG A 231 3.60 -21.40 14.81
C ARG A 231 3.74 -20.83 16.24
N ASN A 232 4.75 -21.26 17.00
CA ASN A 232 5.01 -20.71 18.32
C ASN A 232 5.49 -19.26 18.26
N GLU A 233 6.27 -18.88 17.26
CA GLU A 233 6.67 -17.49 17.01
C GLU A 233 5.49 -16.62 16.62
N ILE A 234 4.64 -17.09 15.70
CA ILE A 234 3.40 -16.44 15.32
C ILE A 234 2.52 -16.20 16.55
N SER A 235 2.36 -17.18 17.45
CA SER A 235 1.63 -16.97 18.72
C SER A 235 2.25 -15.88 19.60
N LYS A 236 3.60 -15.80 19.66
CA LYS A 236 4.27 -14.70 20.39
C LYS A 236 4.00 -13.34 19.73
N ILE A 237 4.02 -13.25 18.40
CA ILE A 237 3.70 -12.03 17.65
C ILE A 237 2.24 -11.64 17.90
N ALA A 238 1.29 -12.58 17.79
CA ALA A 238 -0.13 -12.35 18.05
C ALA A 238 -0.40 -11.80 19.46
N LYS A 239 0.25 -12.35 20.48
CA LYS A 239 0.14 -11.86 21.87
C LYS A 239 0.67 -10.44 22.02
N ARG A 240 1.78 -10.08 21.35
CA ARG A 240 2.30 -8.70 21.36
C ARG A 240 1.34 -7.76 20.63
N MET A 241 0.86 -8.17 19.46
CA MET A 241 -0.11 -7.43 18.64
C MET A 241 -1.39 -7.16 19.42
N SER A 242 -1.95 -8.17 20.10
CA SER A 242 -3.15 -8.04 20.94
C SER A 242 -2.98 -7.00 22.05
N LYS A 243 -1.87 -7.06 22.80
CA LYS A 243 -1.55 -6.07 23.84
C LYS A 243 -1.42 -4.65 23.28
N HIS A 244 -0.83 -4.51 22.10
CA HIS A 244 -0.72 -3.21 21.44
C HIS A 244 -2.10 -2.69 20.99
N PHE A 245 -2.98 -3.53 20.44
CA PHE A 245 -4.35 -3.15 20.12
C PHE A 245 -5.13 -2.69 21.36
N GLU A 246 -5.00 -3.40 22.49
CA GLU A 246 -5.62 -3.00 23.77
C GLU A 246 -5.09 -1.64 24.25
N ALA A 247 -3.78 -1.43 24.17
CA ALA A 247 -3.16 -0.15 24.51
C ALA A 247 -3.66 0.99 23.59
N VAL A 248 -3.82 0.74 22.29
CA VAL A 248 -4.33 1.73 21.33
C VAL A 248 -5.81 2.03 21.61
N ALA A 249 -6.63 1.01 21.87
CA ALA A 249 -8.05 1.16 22.18
C ALA A 249 -8.30 1.98 23.45
N THR A 250 -7.43 1.85 24.45
CA THR A 250 -7.57 2.55 25.74
C THR A 250 -7.05 3.99 25.72
N SER A 251 -6.26 4.41 24.72
CA SER A 251 -5.51 5.68 24.77
C SER A 251 -6.05 6.81 23.88
N ASN A 252 -7.31 6.75 23.43
CA ASN A 252 -7.93 7.74 22.52
C ASN A 252 -7.02 8.12 21.33
N ARG A 253 -6.42 7.09 20.73
CA ARG A 253 -5.39 7.21 19.70
C ARG A 253 -5.95 7.42 18.29
N ARG A 254 -5.07 7.82 17.37
CA ARG A 254 -5.38 8.15 15.97
C ARG A 254 -5.50 6.89 15.10
N GLU A 255 -6.01 7.06 13.90
CA GLU A 255 -6.11 6.02 12.85
C GLU A 255 -4.80 5.28 12.61
N ASP A 256 -3.73 6.04 12.43
CA ASP A 256 -2.40 5.51 12.13
C ASP A 256 -1.89 4.58 13.24
N ASP A 257 -2.34 4.76 14.48
CA ASP A 257 -1.91 3.90 15.60
C ASP A 257 -2.39 2.45 15.45
N TYR A 258 -3.60 2.21 14.91
CA TYR A 258 -4.07 0.84 14.66
C TYR A 258 -3.33 0.19 13.50
N ILE A 259 -3.03 0.97 12.47
CA ILE A 259 -2.33 0.52 11.27
C ILE A 259 -0.91 0.09 11.64
N GLU A 260 -0.19 0.90 12.42
CA GLU A 260 1.18 0.58 12.82
C GLU A 260 1.28 -0.70 13.66
N VAL A 261 0.24 -1.07 14.40
CA VAL A 261 0.22 -2.36 15.11
C VAL A 261 0.19 -3.54 14.14
N VAL A 262 -0.63 -3.46 13.08
CA VAL A 262 -0.69 -4.49 12.03
C VAL A 262 0.63 -4.52 11.26
N VAL A 263 1.14 -3.37 10.82
CA VAL A 263 2.36 -3.37 10.02
C VAL A 263 3.57 -3.82 10.83
N SER A 264 3.68 -3.44 12.10
CA SER A 264 4.74 -3.95 12.98
C SER A 264 4.69 -5.48 13.15
N ALA A 265 3.49 -6.06 13.14
CA ALA A 265 3.33 -7.51 13.20
C ALA A 265 3.75 -8.18 11.88
N LEU A 266 3.41 -7.60 10.72
CA LEU A 266 3.84 -8.08 9.41
C LEU A 266 5.37 -7.99 9.24
N MET A 267 5.99 -6.89 9.66
CA MET A 267 7.46 -6.76 9.67
C MET A 267 8.12 -7.80 10.59
N ALA A 268 7.47 -8.18 11.68
CA ALA A 268 7.97 -9.24 12.56
C ALA A 268 7.80 -10.65 11.97
N LEU A 269 6.97 -10.83 10.93
CA LEU A 269 6.89 -12.07 10.17
C LEU A 269 7.99 -12.14 9.10
N ASP A 270 8.43 -11.00 8.55
CA ASP A 270 9.51 -10.93 7.56
C ASP A 270 10.91 -11.11 8.18
N GLU A 271 11.24 -12.34 8.61
CA GLU A 271 12.50 -12.64 9.27
C GLU A 271 13.72 -12.50 8.36
N GLU A 272 13.54 -12.82 7.08
CA GLU A 272 14.58 -12.74 6.06
C GLU A 272 14.74 -11.33 5.47
N ILE A 273 13.89 -10.38 5.90
CA ILE A 273 13.97 -8.96 5.53
C ILE A 273 13.84 -8.80 4.00
N VAL A 274 12.99 -9.61 3.39
CA VAL A 274 12.74 -9.71 1.95
C VAL A 274 11.90 -8.55 1.45
N PHE A 275 11.03 -8.01 2.32
CA PHE A 275 10.05 -7.01 1.95
C PHE A 275 10.47 -5.61 2.38
N ASP A 276 10.06 -4.62 1.58
CA ASP A 276 10.03 -3.22 1.99
C ASP A 276 8.60 -2.79 2.34
N PHE A 277 8.51 -1.83 3.26
CA PHE A 277 7.24 -1.40 3.87
C PHE A 277 7.09 0.11 3.74
N VAL A 278 6.56 0.56 2.61
CA VAL A 278 6.46 1.98 2.28
C VAL A 278 5.17 2.58 2.81
N ARG A 279 5.25 3.63 3.63
CA ARG A 279 4.10 4.31 4.23
C ARG A 279 3.62 5.47 3.39
N LYS A 280 2.29 5.62 3.25
CA LYS A 280 1.62 6.84 2.77
C LYS A 280 2.23 7.37 1.46
N ALA A 281 2.59 6.49 0.53
CA ALA A 281 3.10 6.87 -0.79
C ALA A 281 1.98 6.82 -1.82
N ASP A 282 1.91 7.84 -2.67
CA ASP A 282 1.00 7.87 -3.80
C ASP A 282 1.48 6.87 -4.86
N LEU A 283 0.59 5.97 -5.29
CA LEU A 283 0.90 5.11 -6.43
C LEU A 283 0.79 5.91 -7.74
N ASN A 284 1.53 5.48 -8.75
CA ASN A 284 1.56 6.12 -10.05
C ASN A 284 0.16 6.06 -10.70
N SER A 285 -0.39 7.21 -11.09
CA SER A 285 -1.71 7.29 -11.71
C SER A 285 -1.81 6.54 -13.03
N SER A 286 -0.68 6.31 -13.72
CA SER A 286 -0.63 5.49 -14.95
C SER A 286 -0.98 4.02 -14.71
N LEU A 287 -0.88 3.53 -13.47
CA LEU A 287 -1.28 2.18 -13.09
C LEU A 287 -2.77 2.05 -12.81
N ILE A 288 -3.52 3.16 -12.69
CA ILE A 288 -4.97 3.12 -12.47
C ILE A 288 -5.63 2.49 -13.70
N PRO A 289 -6.54 1.51 -13.53
CA PRO A 289 -7.32 0.98 -14.63
C PRO A 289 -7.98 2.08 -15.48
N LYS A 290 -7.64 2.11 -16.77
CA LYS A 290 -8.25 3.02 -17.72
C LYS A 290 -9.64 2.54 -18.13
N LEU A 291 -10.52 3.46 -18.50
CA LEU A 291 -11.79 3.07 -19.11
C LEU A 291 -11.51 2.27 -20.39
N PRO A 292 -12.27 1.20 -20.67
CA PRO A 292 -12.23 0.57 -21.99
C PRO A 292 -12.55 1.65 -23.02
N GLN A 293 -11.54 2.11 -23.76
CA GLN A 293 -11.79 2.89 -24.94
C GLN A 293 -12.51 1.94 -25.89
N LEU A 294 -13.80 2.19 -26.12
CA LEU A 294 -14.46 1.65 -27.30
C LEU A 294 -13.65 2.23 -28.44
N SER A 295 -12.71 1.44 -28.97
CA SER A 295 -12.01 1.76 -30.19
C SER A 295 -13.11 2.15 -31.16
N SER A 296 -13.23 3.45 -31.42
CA SER A 296 -14.11 3.92 -32.46
C SER A 296 -13.45 3.39 -33.70
N ASN A 297 -13.88 2.21 -34.12
CA ASN A 297 -13.58 1.68 -35.43
C ASN A 297 -14.27 2.65 -36.39
N ASN A 298 -13.63 3.80 -36.60
CA ASN A 298 -13.75 4.58 -37.81
C ASN A 298 -13.01 3.76 -38.87
N GLU A 299 -13.52 2.56 -39.12
CA GLU A 299 -13.42 1.87 -40.38
C GLU A 299 -14.29 2.70 -41.33
N ALA A 300 -13.81 3.91 -41.63
CA ALA A 300 -14.31 4.69 -42.72
C ALA A 300 -13.96 3.87 -43.95
N ASP A 301 -14.96 3.14 -44.43
CA ASP A 301 -15.04 2.52 -45.74
C ASP A 301 -14.34 3.42 -46.76
N HIS A 302 -13.09 3.10 -47.06
CA HIS A 302 -12.36 3.63 -48.20
C HIS A 302 -12.85 2.89 -49.44
N ILE A 303 -14.15 3.00 -49.73
CA ILE A 303 -14.72 2.72 -51.04
C ILE A 303 -15.08 4.07 -51.65
N SER A 304 -14.07 4.72 -52.22
CA SER A 304 -14.29 5.70 -53.27
C SER A 304 -13.30 5.45 -54.39
N ASP A 305 -13.61 4.41 -55.16
CA ASP A 305 -13.30 4.37 -56.58
C ASP A 305 -13.89 5.64 -57.22
N ARG A 306 -13.07 6.67 -57.38
CA ARG A 306 -13.42 7.82 -58.22
C ARG A 306 -12.59 7.75 -59.49
N PRO A 307 -13.22 7.51 -60.66
CA PRO A 307 -12.50 7.34 -61.91
C PRO A 307 -11.94 8.68 -62.40
N THR A 308 -10.81 8.54 -63.06
CA THR A 308 -10.04 9.53 -63.79
C THR A 308 -10.91 10.25 -64.82
N GLU A 309 -11.00 11.58 -64.77
CA GLU A 309 -11.40 12.36 -65.95
C GLU A 309 -10.56 13.64 -66.11
N ARG A 310 -10.17 13.83 -67.37
CA ARG A 310 -9.26 14.82 -67.95
C ARG A 310 -9.83 16.24 -67.99
N GLN A 311 -8.90 17.19 -68.23
CA GLN A 311 -9.06 18.57 -68.75
C GLN A 311 -9.46 19.62 -67.70
N ARG A 312 -8.84 20.81 -67.60
CA ARG A 312 -8.37 21.73 -68.65
C ARG A 312 -7.31 22.72 -68.10
N ALA A 313 -6.59 23.30 -69.06
CA ALA A 313 -5.48 24.23 -68.94
C ALA A 313 -5.82 25.62 -68.36
N ASN A 314 -4.75 26.27 -67.88
CA ASN A 314 -4.45 27.71 -67.86
C ASN A 314 -5.46 28.68 -67.24
N THR A 315 -5.08 29.25 -66.09
CA THR A 315 -4.96 30.71 -65.96
C THR A 315 -4.00 31.07 -64.84
N ASP A 316 -2.93 31.78 -65.22
CA ASP A 316 -2.14 32.68 -64.38
C ASP A 316 -3.07 33.61 -63.60
N THR A 317 -3.03 33.60 -62.27
CA THR A 317 -3.35 34.77 -61.44
C THR A 317 -2.61 34.70 -60.12
N LYS A 318 -1.93 35.81 -59.83
CA LYS A 318 -1.07 36.12 -58.69
C LYS A 318 -1.76 36.02 -57.32
N GLU A 319 -0.92 35.76 -56.32
CA GLU A 319 -1.10 35.89 -54.85
C GLU A 319 -2.15 34.99 -54.21
N PRO A 320 -1.82 34.32 -53.07
CA PRO A 320 -1.97 35.02 -51.78
C PRO A 320 -1.03 34.60 -50.63
N SER A 321 -0.78 35.59 -49.76
CA SER A 321 -0.82 35.56 -48.28
C SER A 321 -0.25 34.35 -47.52
N ASP A 322 0.84 34.63 -46.80
CA ASP A 322 1.30 33.96 -45.58
C ASP A 322 0.14 33.81 -44.57
N ALA A 323 -0.56 32.69 -44.62
CA ALA A 323 -1.41 32.25 -43.53
C ALA A 323 -0.66 31.15 -42.78
N SER A 324 0.05 31.56 -41.73
CA SER A 324 0.63 30.68 -40.74
C SER A 324 -0.48 29.81 -40.15
N GLN A 325 -0.63 28.59 -40.68
CA GLN A 325 -1.45 27.55 -40.08
C GLN A 325 -0.81 27.21 -38.74
N SER A 326 -1.40 27.79 -37.68
CA SER A 326 -1.16 27.34 -36.32
C SER A 326 -1.82 25.97 -36.21
N ASP A 327 -1.01 24.92 -36.31
CA ASP A 327 -1.37 23.58 -35.87
C ASP A 327 -1.65 23.66 -34.37
N VAL A 328 -2.90 23.98 -34.03
CA VAL A 328 -3.46 23.81 -32.70
C VAL A 328 -3.57 22.31 -32.50
N LEU A 329 -2.47 21.70 -32.06
CA LEU A 329 -2.44 20.38 -31.43
C LEU A 329 -3.47 20.41 -30.30
N THR A 330 -4.67 19.98 -30.64
CA THR A 330 -5.77 19.84 -29.70
C THR A 330 -5.38 18.61 -28.89
N SER A 331 -4.66 18.82 -27.79
CA SER A 331 -4.31 17.74 -26.88
C SER A 331 -5.62 17.16 -26.38
N GLU A 332 -6.02 16.02 -26.91
CA GLU A 332 -7.15 15.25 -26.41
C GLU A 332 -6.86 14.94 -24.95
N SER A 333 -7.46 15.72 -24.05
CA SER A 333 -7.33 15.50 -22.62
C SER A 333 -7.92 14.12 -22.34
N GLU A 334 -7.08 13.17 -21.93
CA GLU A 334 -7.56 11.83 -21.59
C GLU A 334 -8.77 11.94 -20.64
N PRO A 335 -9.85 11.18 -20.89
CA PRO A 335 -11.06 11.27 -20.10
C PRO A 335 -10.74 11.03 -18.62
N TYR A 336 -11.00 12.06 -17.81
CA TYR A 336 -10.76 12.02 -16.38
C TYR A 336 -11.58 10.88 -15.74
N SER A 337 -10.89 9.87 -15.22
CA SER A 337 -11.54 8.65 -14.67
C SER A 337 -12.34 8.92 -13.39
N GLY A 338 -12.14 10.07 -12.74
CA GLY A 338 -12.70 10.37 -11.42
C GLY A 338 -12.11 9.55 -10.28
N VAL A 339 -11.27 8.57 -10.58
CA VAL A 339 -10.61 7.71 -9.59
C VAL A 339 -9.49 8.50 -8.94
N LYS A 340 -9.49 8.56 -7.61
CA LYS A 340 -8.44 9.24 -6.86
C LYS A 340 -7.17 8.39 -6.93
N THR A 341 -6.02 9.03 -7.06
CA THR A 341 -4.73 8.37 -6.91
C THR A 341 -4.69 7.65 -5.56
N PRO A 342 -4.48 6.32 -5.55
CA PRO A 342 -4.46 5.57 -4.30
C PRO A 342 -3.19 5.94 -3.53
N ARG A 343 -3.36 6.11 -2.21
CA ARG A 343 -2.29 6.41 -1.28
C ARG A 343 -2.39 5.47 -0.08
N PRO A 344 -1.92 4.22 -0.22
CA PRO A 344 -2.07 3.25 0.85
C PRO A 344 -1.38 3.66 2.12
N ASP A 345 -1.97 3.28 3.25
CA ASP A 345 -1.33 3.51 4.54
C ASP A 345 0.00 2.74 4.63
N CYS A 346 0.06 1.54 4.06
CA CYS A 346 1.30 0.83 3.78
C CYS A 346 1.22 0.03 2.47
N THR A 347 2.25 0.13 1.64
CA THR A 347 2.50 -0.72 0.47
C THR A 347 3.65 -1.67 0.79
N ILE A 348 3.48 -2.96 0.51
CA ILE A 348 4.44 -4.02 0.84
C ILE A 348 4.80 -4.78 -0.43
N GLY A 349 6.08 -4.80 -0.75
CA GLY A 349 6.67 -5.43 -1.94
C GLY A 349 8.12 -5.80 -1.69
N PHE A 350 8.81 -6.30 -2.70
CA PHE A 350 10.18 -6.76 -2.57
C PHE A 350 11.16 -5.60 -2.52
N LYS A 351 12.26 -5.80 -1.80
CA LYS A 351 13.42 -4.92 -1.91
C LYS A 351 14.10 -5.10 -3.25
N VAL A 352 14.66 -4.01 -3.78
CA VAL A 352 15.56 -4.08 -4.95
C VAL A 352 16.71 -5.05 -4.70
N SER A 353 17.32 -5.02 -3.49
CA SER A 353 18.41 -5.94 -3.15
C SER A 353 18.01 -7.40 -3.23
N THR A 354 16.81 -7.77 -2.77
CA THR A 354 16.32 -9.15 -2.83
C THR A 354 16.18 -9.63 -4.28
N ILE A 355 15.62 -8.80 -5.16
CA ILE A 355 15.51 -9.12 -6.59
C ILE A 355 16.91 -9.26 -7.21
N SER A 356 17.80 -8.31 -6.91
CA SER A 356 19.18 -8.31 -7.39
C SER A 356 19.97 -9.52 -6.93
N ASP A 357 19.80 -9.96 -5.68
CA ASP A 357 20.49 -11.14 -5.12
C ASP A 357 20.05 -12.41 -5.86
N VAL A 358 18.75 -12.58 -6.12
CA VAL A 358 18.23 -13.73 -6.87
C VAL A 358 18.73 -13.73 -8.32
N LEU A 359 18.74 -12.58 -9.00
CA LEU A 359 19.25 -12.46 -10.36
C LEU A 359 20.79 -12.59 -10.44
N SER A 360 21.50 -12.18 -9.39
CA SER A 360 22.96 -12.36 -9.29
C SER A 360 23.35 -13.83 -9.23
N ASN A 361 22.54 -14.67 -8.58
CA ASN A 361 22.71 -16.12 -8.60
C ASN A 361 22.53 -16.73 -10.00
N HIS A 362 21.94 -15.98 -10.94
CA HIS A 362 21.78 -16.34 -12.36
C HIS A 362 22.78 -15.59 -13.28
N GLY A 363 23.77 -14.91 -12.71
CA GLY A 363 24.85 -14.27 -13.47
C GLY A 363 24.61 -12.83 -13.92
N ILE A 364 23.48 -12.21 -13.55
CA ILE A 364 23.21 -10.78 -13.80
C ILE A 364 23.70 -9.96 -12.62
N CYS A 365 24.66 -9.07 -12.81
CA CYS A 365 25.18 -8.30 -11.67
C CYS A 365 24.16 -7.26 -11.15
N THR A 366 24.26 -6.91 -9.88
CA THR A 366 23.34 -5.97 -9.19
C THR A 366 23.14 -4.65 -9.97
N SER A 367 24.21 -4.07 -10.52
CA SER A 367 24.11 -2.82 -11.28
C SER A 367 23.33 -2.98 -12.59
N GLN A 368 23.42 -4.14 -13.25
CA GLN A 368 22.62 -4.42 -14.45
C GLN A 368 21.14 -4.54 -14.11
N VAL A 369 20.80 -5.18 -12.98
CA VAL A 369 19.41 -5.26 -12.51
C VAL A 369 18.83 -3.86 -12.23
N GLU A 370 19.60 -3.02 -11.54
CA GLU A 370 19.19 -1.63 -11.25
C GLU A 370 19.03 -0.81 -12.52
N THR A 371 19.97 -0.91 -13.46
CA THR A 371 19.88 -0.24 -14.76
C THR A 371 18.64 -0.71 -15.52
N LEU A 372 18.43 -2.02 -15.66
CA LEU A 372 17.28 -2.59 -16.36
C LEU A 372 15.95 -2.09 -15.78
N LEU A 373 15.76 -2.20 -14.46
CA LEU A 373 14.52 -1.76 -13.82
C LEU A 373 14.31 -0.26 -13.91
N THR A 374 15.40 0.53 -13.87
CA THR A 374 15.35 1.98 -14.00
C THR A 374 15.00 2.38 -15.43
N THR A 375 15.65 1.80 -16.45
CA THR A 375 15.33 2.07 -17.86
C THR A 375 13.87 1.76 -18.14
N LEU A 376 13.41 0.55 -17.83
CA LEU A 376 12.02 0.15 -18.12
C LEU A 376 10.99 1.07 -17.43
N GLN A 377 11.30 1.59 -16.24
CA GLN A 377 10.43 2.53 -15.53
C GLN A 377 10.49 3.94 -16.10
N CYS A 378 11.68 4.44 -16.45
CA CYS A 378 11.89 5.74 -17.09
C CYS A 378 11.22 5.82 -18.47
N GLU A 379 11.22 4.73 -19.22
CA GLU A 379 10.55 4.60 -20.52
C GLU A 379 9.04 4.33 -20.39
N HIS A 380 8.51 4.26 -19.17
CA HIS A 380 7.09 3.94 -18.90
C HIS A 380 6.64 2.59 -19.49
N ILE A 381 7.59 1.66 -19.64
CA ILE A 381 7.34 0.29 -20.13
C ILE A 381 6.91 -0.62 -18.98
N LEU A 382 7.56 -0.52 -17.83
CA LEU A 382 7.25 -1.28 -16.61
C LEU A 382 7.43 -0.41 -15.38
N TYR A 383 6.36 -0.16 -14.63
CA TYR A 383 6.44 0.52 -13.34
C TYR A 383 6.79 -0.45 -12.22
N SER A 384 8.00 -1.01 -12.22
CA SER A 384 8.40 -2.00 -11.21
C SER A 384 8.34 -1.45 -9.78
N ASP A 385 8.63 -0.15 -9.57
CA ASP A 385 8.23 0.60 -8.36
C ASP A 385 6.91 1.32 -8.64
N PRO A 386 5.83 0.98 -7.91
CA PRO A 386 4.50 1.53 -8.16
C PRO A 386 4.36 2.97 -7.69
N THR A 387 5.34 3.55 -6.97
CA THR A 387 5.22 4.86 -6.33
C THR A 387 5.77 5.97 -7.23
N ALA A 388 5.21 7.17 -7.10
CA ALA A 388 5.66 8.33 -7.87
C ALA A 388 7.08 8.80 -7.50
N ASN A 389 7.58 8.44 -6.31
CA ASN A 389 8.82 8.98 -5.72
C ASN A 389 9.96 7.97 -5.62
N PHE A 390 9.89 6.81 -6.31
CA PHE A 390 10.94 5.77 -6.28
C PHE A 390 11.31 5.34 -4.85
N THR A 391 10.32 4.85 -4.10
CA THR A 391 10.48 4.44 -2.69
C THR A 391 11.15 3.07 -2.51
N PHE A 392 11.73 2.50 -3.56
CA PHE A 392 12.52 1.25 -3.59
C PHE A 392 11.71 -0.03 -3.29
N VAL A 393 10.39 0.07 -3.16
CA VAL A 393 9.49 -1.09 -3.12
C VAL A 393 9.21 -1.55 -4.55
N ARG A 394 9.51 -2.81 -4.85
CA ARG A 394 9.31 -3.39 -6.19
C ARG A 394 8.23 -4.47 -6.16
N PHE A 395 7.41 -4.53 -7.22
CA PHE A 395 6.38 -5.56 -7.41
C PHE A 395 5.57 -5.85 -6.12
N PRO A 396 4.85 -4.84 -5.59
CA PRO A 396 4.05 -4.99 -4.39
C PRO A 396 3.06 -6.16 -4.49
N THR A 397 2.93 -6.93 -3.42
CA THR A 397 1.98 -8.06 -3.31
C THR A 397 0.94 -7.88 -2.21
N LEU A 398 1.12 -6.88 -1.34
CA LEU A 398 0.20 -6.54 -0.27
C LEU A 398 0.09 -5.03 -0.07
N VAL A 399 -1.13 -4.56 0.23
CA VAL A 399 -1.38 -3.20 0.76
C VAL A 399 -2.18 -3.26 2.06
N VAL A 400 -1.94 -2.30 2.95
CA VAL A 400 -2.67 -2.12 4.20
C VAL A 400 -3.36 -0.75 4.15
N GLU A 401 -4.66 -0.76 4.45
CA GLU A 401 -5.50 0.43 4.49
C GLU A 401 -6.32 0.40 5.78
N GLY A 402 -6.28 1.47 6.55
CA GLY A 402 -7.03 1.61 7.77
C GLY A 402 -7.92 2.84 7.76
N LYS A 403 -9.01 2.79 8.53
CA LYS A 403 -9.84 3.94 8.89
C LYS A 403 -10.15 3.87 10.38
N ALA A 404 -10.06 4.97 11.11
CA ALA A 404 -10.40 4.99 12.53
C ALA A 404 -11.91 5.11 12.74
N TYR A 405 -12.43 4.49 13.81
CA TYR A 405 -13.79 4.77 14.31
C TYR A 405 -14.01 6.27 14.58
N GLY A 406 -12.99 6.93 15.13
CA GLY A 406 -13.09 8.33 15.58
C GLY A 406 -13.12 9.37 14.45
N THR A 407 -12.80 9.00 13.21
CA THR A 407 -12.78 9.96 12.08
C THR A 407 -14.14 10.11 11.41
N GLY A 408 -15.15 9.34 11.83
CA GLY A 408 -16.45 9.25 11.14
C GLY A 408 -16.37 8.55 9.79
N LYS A 409 -15.17 8.10 9.40
CA LYS A 409 -14.93 7.35 8.18
C LYS A 409 -15.36 5.90 8.36
N THR A 410 -15.80 5.32 7.25
CA THR A 410 -16.37 3.97 7.24
C THR A 410 -15.38 2.97 6.67
N MET A 411 -15.58 1.68 7.00
CA MET A 411 -14.84 0.58 6.40
C MET A 411 -14.90 0.60 4.85
N TYR A 412 -15.98 1.14 4.28
CA TYR A 412 -16.12 1.30 2.82
C TYR A 412 -14.99 2.13 2.22
N GLU A 413 -14.48 3.15 2.92
CA GLU A 413 -13.39 3.99 2.43
C GLU A 413 -12.07 3.23 2.41
N ALA A 414 -11.77 2.46 3.47
CA ALA A 414 -10.59 1.60 3.52
C ALA A 414 -10.62 0.57 2.37
N GLU A 415 -11.76 -0.11 2.21
CA GLU A 415 -11.98 -1.08 1.14
C GLU A 415 -11.87 -0.45 -0.26
N ASN A 416 -12.44 0.74 -0.47
CA ASN A 416 -12.35 1.43 -1.76
C ASN A 416 -10.90 1.79 -2.11
N GLN A 417 -10.14 2.30 -1.15
CA GLN A 417 -8.72 2.64 -1.35
C GLN A 417 -7.90 1.38 -1.64
N ALA A 418 -8.11 0.33 -0.84
CA ALA A 418 -7.47 -0.97 -1.05
C ALA A 418 -7.78 -1.56 -2.43
N ALA A 419 -9.03 -1.45 -2.91
CA ALA A 419 -9.43 -1.93 -4.23
C ALA A 419 -8.70 -1.21 -5.36
N VAL A 420 -8.58 0.13 -5.28
CA VAL A 420 -7.85 0.92 -6.29
C VAL A 420 -6.36 0.60 -6.26
N ALA A 421 -5.77 0.57 -5.06
CA ALA A 421 -4.36 0.27 -4.87
C ALA A 421 -3.98 -1.12 -5.41
N ALA A 422 -4.73 -2.15 -5.03
CA ALA A 422 -4.52 -3.50 -5.50
C ALA A 422 -4.75 -3.67 -7.00
N SER A 423 -5.69 -2.93 -7.60
CA SER A 423 -5.86 -2.90 -9.06
C SER A 423 -4.64 -2.32 -9.76
N CYS A 424 -3.99 -1.32 -9.18
CA CYS A 424 -2.71 -0.78 -9.69
C CYS A 424 -1.59 -1.83 -9.61
N MET A 425 -1.53 -2.60 -8.51
CA MET A 425 -0.56 -3.69 -8.36
C MET A 425 -0.78 -4.79 -9.40
N ILE A 426 -2.04 -5.18 -9.66
CA ILE A 426 -2.38 -6.14 -10.72
C ILE A 426 -1.93 -5.63 -12.10
N ASN A 427 -2.16 -4.35 -12.40
CA ASN A 427 -1.70 -3.75 -13.66
C ASN A 427 -0.19 -3.77 -13.82
N LEU A 428 0.55 -3.56 -12.73
CA LEU A 428 2.00 -3.67 -12.71
C LEU A 428 2.45 -5.10 -13.09
N PHE A 429 1.84 -6.14 -12.52
CA PHE A 429 2.13 -7.52 -12.90
C PHE A 429 1.80 -7.81 -14.37
N ARG A 430 0.71 -7.25 -14.89
CA ARG A 430 0.37 -7.38 -16.31
C ARG A 430 1.35 -6.68 -17.23
N GLN A 431 1.86 -5.51 -16.85
CA GLN A 431 2.94 -4.85 -17.59
C GLN A 431 4.18 -5.73 -17.63
N LEU A 432 4.52 -6.42 -16.54
CA LEU A 432 5.65 -7.36 -16.55
C LEU A 432 5.42 -8.49 -17.56
N ASP A 433 4.22 -9.09 -17.57
CA ASP A 433 3.85 -10.12 -18.55
C ASP A 433 3.91 -9.57 -19.99
N ASP A 434 3.40 -8.36 -20.25
CA ASP A 434 3.43 -7.73 -21.58
C ASP A 434 4.86 -7.44 -22.06
N VAL A 435 5.75 -7.05 -21.14
CA VAL A 435 7.17 -6.81 -21.43
C VAL A 435 7.90 -8.12 -21.69
N HIS A 436 7.63 -9.14 -20.88
CA HIS A 436 8.15 -10.48 -21.11
C HIS A 436 7.72 -11.02 -22.48
N ASP A 437 6.46 -10.86 -22.85
CA ASP A 437 5.96 -11.30 -24.16
C ASP A 437 6.62 -10.57 -25.33
N ARG A 438 6.93 -9.29 -25.15
CA ARG A 438 7.58 -8.48 -26.17
C ARG A 438 9.03 -8.89 -26.40
N TYR A 439 9.79 -9.11 -25.32
CA TYR A 439 11.24 -9.34 -25.41
C TYR A 439 11.62 -10.83 -25.39
N ALA A 440 10.80 -11.68 -24.78
CA ALA A 440 11.05 -13.09 -24.57
C ALA A 440 9.83 -14.00 -24.87
N PRO A 441 9.19 -13.91 -26.05
CA PRO A 441 7.96 -14.64 -26.35
C PRO A 441 8.11 -16.17 -26.28
N ASP A 442 9.29 -16.70 -26.59
CA ASP A 442 9.55 -18.15 -26.59
C ASP A 442 9.98 -18.68 -25.21
N SER A 443 10.14 -17.80 -24.22
CA SER A 443 10.46 -18.21 -22.87
C SER A 443 9.23 -18.88 -22.23
N PRO A 444 9.35 -20.12 -21.73
CA PRO A 444 8.24 -20.84 -21.12
C PRO A 444 7.96 -20.29 -19.72
N CYS A 445 7.52 -19.02 -19.62
CA CYS A 445 7.04 -18.47 -18.36
C CYS A 445 5.54 -18.75 -18.25
N GLY A 446 5.18 -19.72 -17.38
CA GLY A 446 3.80 -20.10 -17.15
C GLY A 446 3.02 -18.92 -16.57
N ARG A 447 2.13 -18.32 -17.38
CA ARG A 447 1.30 -17.20 -16.93
C ARG A 447 0.24 -17.70 -15.97
N LYS A 448 0.39 -17.35 -14.70
CA LYS A 448 -0.66 -17.49 -13.70
C LYS A 448 -1.38 -16.16 -13.57
N THR A 449 -2.70 -16.22 -13.42
CA THR A 449 -3.48 -15.02 -13.10
C THR A 449 -2.88 -14.34 -11.86
N PRO A 450 -2.51 -13.06 -11.94
CA PRO A 450 -1.91 -12.37 -10.81
C PRO A 450 -2.94 -12.20 -9.71
N VAL A 451 -2.55 -12.59 -8.50
CA VAL A 451 -3.36 -12.42 -7.30
C VAL A 451 -2.56 -11.56 -6.34
N VAL A 452 -3.20 -10.56 -5.73
CA VAL A 452 -2.58 -9.72 -4.69
C VAL A 452 -3.53 -9.61 -3.51
N PHE A 453 -3.00 -9.21 -2.35
CA PHE A 453 -3.78 -9.14 -1.12
C PHE A 453 -3.92 -7.70 -0.62
N SER A 454 -4.97 -7.46 0.16
CA SER A 454 -5.02 -6.25 0.99
C SER A 454 -5.57 -6.54 2.36
N ILE A 455 -5.13 -5.76 3.33
CA ILE A 455 -5.68 -5.74 4.68
C ILE A 455 -6.41 -4.42 4.87
N ALA A 456 -7.72 -4.48 5.07
CA ALA A 456 -8.53 -3.33 5.43
C ALA A 456 -8.78 -3.33 6.95
N ILE A 457 -8.56 -2.22 7.63
CA ILE A 457 -8.65 -2.09 9.09
C ILE A 457 -9.69 -1.04 9.45
N TRP A 458 -10.57 -1.36 10.39
CA TRP A 458 -11.48 -0.39 11.00
C TRP A 458 -11.53 -0.60 12.51
N GLY A 459 -10.77 0.22 13.25
CA GLY A 459 -10.41 -0.02 14.65
C GLY A 459 -9.88 -1.44 14.88
N PRO A 460 -10.45 -2.26 15.79
CA PRO A 460 -9.97 -3.63 15.99
C PRO A 460 -10.45 -4.62 14.90
N MET A 461 -11.32 -4.22 13.97
CA MET A 461 -11.74 -5.11 12.89
C MET A 461 -10.70 -5.14 11.78
N ILE A 462 -10.28 -6.33 11.39
CA ILE A 462 -9.31 -6.56 10.31
C ILE A 462 -9.98 -7.44 9.26
N ASN A 463 -10.04 -6.98 8.01
CA ASN A 463 -10.50 -7.78 6.88
C ASN A 463 -9.32 -8.09 5.95
N LEU A 464 -9.09 -9.38 5.70
CA LEU A 464 -8.17 -9.86 4.68
C LEU A 464 -8.93 -10.07 3.37
N TRP A 465 -8.42 -9.50 2.29
CA TRP A 465 -9.03 -9.54 0.97
C TRP A 465 -8.04 -10.08 -0.07
N VAL A 466 -8.61 -10.76 -1.06
CA VAL A 466 -7.90 -11.15 -2.28
C VAL A 466 -8.36 -10.27 -3.45
N HIS A 467 -7.43 -9.94 -4.33
CA HIS A 467 -7.68 -9.20 -5.56
C HIS A 467 -7.18 -9.98 -6.77
N TYR A 468 -7.96 -9.95 -7.84
CA TYR A 468 -7.65 -10.68 -9.07
C TYR A 468 -8.29 -9.98 -10.27
N PRO A 469 -7.65 -10.03 -11.45
CA PRO A 469 -8.28 -9.63 -12.70
C PRO A 469 -9.23 -10.72 -13.19
N LEU A 470 -10.24 -10.32 -13.94
CA LEU A 470 -11.12 -11.18 -14.71
C LEU A 470 -11.24 -10.58 -16.11
N VAL A 471 -10.77 -11.32 -17.11
CA VAL A 471 -10.79 -10.90 -18.51
C VAL A 471 -11.99 -11.53 -19.20
N GLU A 472 -12.95 -10.70 -19.61
CA GLU A 472 -14.13 -11.13 -20.36
C GLU A 472 -14.24 -10.28 -21.63
N LYS A 473 -14.26 -10.92 -22.81
CA LYS A 473 -14.38 -10.22 -24.11
C LYS A 473 -13.36 -9.08 -24.27
N ASN A 474 -12.09 -9.34 -23.94
CA ASN A 474 -10.98 -8.37 -23.95
C ASN A 474 -11.13 -7.19 -22.97
N ILE A 475 -12.14 -7.19 -22.12
CA ILE A 475 -12.30 -6.20 -21.05
C ILE A 475 -11.79 -6.81 -19.76
N THR A 476 -10.83 -6.16 -19.13
CA THR A 476 -10.38 -6.55 -17.79
C THR A 476 -11.22 -5.86 -16.74
N SER A 477 -11.79 -6.65 -15.83
CA SER A 477 -12.34 -6.17 -14.58
C SER A 477 -11.45 -6.57 -13.40
N TYR A 478 -11.35 -5.72 -12.40
CA TYR A 478 -10.57 -5.96 -11.18
C TYR A 478 -11.55 -6.29 -10.07
N ARG A 479 -11.40 -7.45 -9.45
CA ARG A 479 -12.31 -7.95 -8.43
C ARG A 479 -11.58 -7.99 -7.09
N MET A 480 -12.26 -7.54 -6.05
CA MET A 480 -11.84 -7.64 -4.66
C MET A 480 -12.85 -8.53 -3.92
N SER A 481 -12.38 -9.56 -3.22
CA SER A 481 -13.23 -10.52 -2.49
C SER A 481 -12.73 -10.75 -1.07
N VAL A 482 -13.64 -10.69 -0.10
CA VAL A 482 -13.29 -10.88 1.31
C VAL A 482 -12.97 -12.34 1.54
N LEU A 483 -11.80 -12.61 2.11
CA LEU A 483 -11.40 -13.96 2.50
C LEU A 483 -11.86 -14.24 3.93
N LYS A 484 -11.52 -13.33 4.84
CA LYS A 484 -11.81 -13.51 6.26
C LYS A 484 -11.79 -12.18 7.01
N THR A 485 -12.61 -12.12 8.04
CA THR A 485 -12.68 -11.02 8.99
C THR A 485 -12.22 -11.51 10.36
N TYR A 486 -11.46 -10.67 11.04
CA TYR A 486 -10.87 -10.94 12.34
C TYR A 486 -11.18 -9.79 13.29
N ASN A 487 -11.25 -10.11 14.58
CA ASN A 487 -11.30 -9.11 15.62
C ASN A 487 -9.99 -9.12 16.41
N ALA A 488 -9.23 -8.02 16.35
CA ALA A 488 -7.96 -7.87 17.04
C ALA A 488 -8.07 -7.90 18.58
N SER A 489 -9.27 -7.73 19.13
CA SER A 489 -9.53 -7.93 20.56
C SER A 489 -9.62 -9.41 20.95
N VAL A 490 -9.66 -10.34 19.99
CA VAL A 490 -9.69 -11.78 20.23
C VAL A 490 -8.31 -12.37 19.87
N PRO A 491 -7.49 -12.78 20.85
CA PRO A 491 -6.14 -13.28 20.58
C PRO A 491 -6.10 -14.47 19.60
N GLY A 492 -7.10 -15.36 19.66
CA GLY A 492 -7.21 -16.48 18.72
C GLY A 492 -7.43 -16.04 17.28
N ASP A 493 -8.19 -14.97 17.05
CA ASP A 493 -8.39 -14.42 15.71
C ASP A 493 -7.08 -13.85 15.16
N LEU A 494 -6.26 -13.20 16.00
CA LEU A 494 -4.95 -12.69 15.60
C LEU A 494 -3.95 -13.79 15.28
N GLU A 495 -3.96 -14.90 16.02
CA GLU A 495 -3.11 -16.05 15.70
C GLU A 495 -3.48 -16.65 14.32
N ILE A 496 -4.77 -16.77 14.02
CA ILE A 496 -5.25 -17.25 12.72
C ILE A 496 -4.89 -16.25 11.61
N PHE A 497 -5.13 -14.96 11.84
CA PHE A 497 -4.79 -13.89 10.90
C PHE A 497 -3.30 -13.90 10.55
N LEU A 498 -2.42 -13.93 11.55
CA LEU A 498 -0.97 -13.95 11.32
C LEU A 498 -0.48 -15.26 10.72
N SER A 499 -1.15 -16.38 10.97
CA SER A 499 -0.87 -17.63 10.27
C SER A 499 -1.18 -17.52 8.78
N MET A 500 -2.30 -16.90 8.40
CA MET A 500 -2.60 -16.63 7.00
C MET A 500 -1.62 -15.60 6.42
N ALA A 501 -1.20 -14.61 7.21
CA ALA A 501 -0.19 -13.64 6.79
C ALA A 501 1.14 -14.29 6.45
N GLU A 502 1.63 -15.16 7.33
CA GLU A 502 2.82 -15.97 7.09
C GLU A 502 2.72 -16.75 5.77
N GLN A 503 1.60 -17.45 5.55
CA GLN A 503 1.42 -18.31 4.37
C GLN A 503 1.45 -17.53 3.06
N PHE A 504 0.78 -16.37 2.99
CA PHE A 504 0.84 -15.57 1.76
C PHE A 504 2.19 -14.85 1.60
N MET A 505 2.88 -14.47 2.69
CA MET A 505 4.21 -13.86 2.60
C MET A 505 5.25 -14.88 2.11
N SER A 506 5.23 -16.11 2.62
CA SER A 506 6.04 -17.23 2.09
C SER A 506 5.71 -17.50 0.63
N TRP A 507 4.42 -17.54 0.25
CA TRP A 507 4.03 -17.67 -1.16
C TRP A 507 4.56 -16.55 -2.04
N SER A 508 4.49 -15.31 -1.58
CA SER A 508 5.03 -14.17 -2.31
C SER A 508 6.54 -14.33 -2.54
N GLN A 509 7.27 -14.73 -1.50
CA GLN A 509 8.71 -14.96 -1.57
C GLN A 509 9.09 -16.16 -2.45
N GLU A 510 8.35 -17.26 -2.41
CA GLU A 510 8.72 -18.49 -3.11
C GLU A 510 8.23 -18.52 -4.57
N ASP A 511 6.99 -18.09 -4.81
CA ASP A 511 6.36 -18.23 -6.13
C ASP A 511 6.41 -16.93 -6.92
N ILE A 512 6.01 -15.81 -6.29
CA ILE A 512 5.91 -14.54 -6.99
C ILE A 512 7.29 -13.99 -7.30
N LEU A 513 8.21 -13.98 -6.33
CA LEU A 513 9.58 -13.52 -6.54
C LEU A 513 10.26 -14.36 -7.63
N THR A 514 10.18 -15.69 -7.56
CA THR A 514 10.73 -16.59 -8.58
C THR A 514 10.14 -16.32 -9.96
N GLY A 515 8.83 -16.10 -10.05
CA GLY A 515 8.15 -15.73 -11.30
C GLY A 515 8.66 -14.41 -11.86
N ILE A 516 8.74 -13.36 -11.03
CA ILE A 516 9.27 -12.05 -11.42
C ILE A 516 10.72 -12.18 -11.91
N THR A 517 11.58 -12.83 -11.14
CA THR A 517 13.00 -12.93 -11.47
C THR A 517 13.22 -13.80 -12.71
N GLY A 518 12.42 -14.84 -12.93
CA GLY A 518 12.43 -15.62 -14.15
C GLY A 518 12.07 -14.78 -15.38
N GLN A 519 11.05 -13.92 -15.27
CA GLN A 519 10.69 -13.02 -16.37
C GLN A 519 11.78 -11.96 -16.63
N LEU A 520 12.29 -11.33 -15.57
CA LEU A 520 13.36 -10.32 -15.68
C LEU A 520 14.65 -10.90 -16.26
N LEU A 521 15.02 -12.13 -15.87
CA LEU A 521 16.17 -12.85 -16.44
C LEU A 521 15.99 -13.06 -17.94
N ALA A 522 14.83 -13.56 -18.38
CA ALA A 522 14.55 -13.77 -19.79
C ALA A 522 14.54 -12.47 -20.61
N ILE A 523 14.03 -11.37 -20.04
CA ILE A 523 14.09 -10.03 -20.64
C ILE A 523 15.55 -9.58 -20.77
N ALA A 524 16.36 -9.70 -19.70
CA ALA A 524 17.75 -9.25 -19.69
C ALA A 524 18.64 -10.01 -20.68
N GLU A 525 18.42 -11.31 -20.87
CA GLU A 525 19.19 -12.13 -21.82
C GLU A 525 18.95 -11.72 -23.29
N ARG A 526 17.74 -11.23 -23.60
CA ARG A 526 17.33 -10.88 -24.97
C ARG A 526 17.39 -9.39 -25.28
N ALA A 527 17.37 -8.54 -24.25
CA ALA A 527 17.52 -7.10 -24.35
C ALA A 527 18.66 -6.60 -23.43
N PRO A 528 19.92 -7.03 -23.64
CA PRO A 528 21.04 -6.73 -22.74
C PRO A 528 21.42 -5.23 -22.67
N PHE A 529 20.84 -4.39 -23.52
CA PHE A 529 21.18 -2.96 -23.66
C PHE A 529 19.95 -2.05 -23.84
N MET A 530 18.80 -2.41 -23.27
CA MET A 530 17.84 -1.38 -22.86
C MET A 530 18.35 -0.70 -21.60
#